data_AF-A0A5E7G5X5-F1
#
_entry.id   AF-A0A5E7G5X5-F1
#
_cell.length_a   1.000
_cell.length_b   1.000
_cell.length_c   1.000
_cell.angle_alpha   90.00
_cell.angle_beta   90.00
_cell.angle_gamma   90.00
#
_symmetry.space_group_name_H-M   'P 1'
#
loop_
_entity.id
_entity.type
_entity.pdbx_description
1 polymer ?
#
loop_
_entity_poly.entity_id
_entity_poly.type
_entity_poly.pdbx_seq_one_letter_code
_entity_poly.pdbx_strand_id
1 'polypeptide(L)'
;MKLKNTLGLAIGSLIAATSFGALAQGQGAVEIEGFAKKEYYDSQRDFKNDGNLFGGSVGYFLTDDVELRLGYDEVHNVRSESGKNIKGSNTALDALYHFNNPGDMLRPYVSAGFSDQSIGQNDRGGRNGSTFANVGGGAKLYFTDNFYARAGVEAQYNIDQGDTEWAPSVGIGVNFGGGSKPAAAPVPAPAEVCSDSDNDGVCDNVDKCPDTPANVTVDADGCPAVAEVVRVELDVKFDFDKSVVKTNSYGDIKNLADFMKQYPSTTTTVEGHTDSVGPDAYNQKLSERRANAVKQVLTNQYGVESTRVQSVGYGESRPVADNKTEAGRAVNRRVEAQVEAQAK
;
A
#
# COMPACT_ATOMS: atom_id res chain seq x y z
N MET A 1 -36.06 31.58 10.69
CA MET A 1 -35.79 30.92 9.40
C MET A 1 -34.62 31.62 8.72
N LYS A 2 -33.46 30.95 8.64
CA LYS A 2 -32.38 31.10 7.65
C LYS A 2 -31.16 30.34 8.21
N LEU A 3 -31.18 29.02 8.08
CA LEU A 3 -29.96 28.22 8.23
C LEU A 3 -29.07 28.58 7.03
N LYS A 4 -27.89 29.13 7.31
CA LYS A 4 -26.82 29.23 6.33
C LYS A 4 -26.13 27.87 6.26
N ASN A 5 -26.14 27.28 5.07
CA ASN A 5 -25.55 25.97 4.78
C ASN A 5 -24.10 25.90 5.22
N THR A 6 -23.86 25.01 6.18
CA THR A 6 -22.61 24.31 6.44
C THR A 6 -22.40 23.25 5.35
N LEU A 7 -21.52 23.55 4.41
CA LEU A 7 -20.82 22.59 3.55
C LEU A 7 -19.51 23.34 3.19
N GLY A 8 -18.39 23.10 3.86
CA GLY A 8 -17.64 21.86 3.76
C GLY A 8 -16.43 22.14 2.88
N LEU A 9 -15.36 22.68 3.46
CA LEU A 9 -14.03 22.76 2.85
C LEU A 9 -13.00 22.86 3.99
N ALA A 10 -12.95 21.79 4.78
CA ALA A 10 -11.75 21.45 5.52
C ALA A 10 -10.76 20.81 4.51
N ILE A 11 -10.16 21.65 3.66
CA ILE A 11 -8.92 21.34 2.94
C ILE A 11 -7.93 22.45 3.31
N GLY A 12 -7.81 22.68 4.62
CA GLY A 12 -6.69 23.37 5.22
C GLY A 12 -5.82 22.29 5.82
N SER A 13 -4.52 22.31 5.49
CA SER A 13 -3.48 21.38 5.96
C SER A 13 -3.24 20.13 5.12
N LEU A 14 -2.88 20.33 3.85
CA LEU A 14 -1.99 19.39 3.14
C LEU A 14 -1.08 20.11 2.15
N ILE A 15 -0.65 21.33 2.49
CA ILE A 15 0.58 21.88 1.92
C ILE A 15 1.70 21.43 2.85
N ALA A 16 2.08 20.16 2.72
CA ALA A 16 3.37 19.70 3.24
C ALA A 16 4.44 20.31 2.34
N ALA A 17 4.82 21.54 2.68
CA ALA A 17 5.99 22.21 2.15
C ALA A 17 7.25 21.48 2.63
N THR A 18 7.61 20.38 1.99
CA THR A 18 8.95 19.78 2.10
C THR A 18 9.35 19.18 0.77
N SER A 19 10.58 19.47 0.37
CA SER A 19 11.35 18.95 -0.78
C SER A 19 10.89 19.36 -2.19
N PHE A 20 11.47 20.46 -2.69
CA PHE A 20 11.73 20.73 -4.12
C PHE A 20 12.73 19.72 -4.76
N GLY A 21 12.91 18.54 -4.16
CA GLY A 21 14.05 17.67 -4.45
C GLY A 21 13.69 16.21 -4.22
N ALA A 22 12.88 15.66 -5.12
CA ALA A 22 12.76 14.25 -5.48
C ALA A 22 11.66 14.21 -6.55
N LEU A 23 11.95 13.61 -7.71
CA LEU A 23 11.11 13.51 -8.92
C LEU A 23 9.65 13.94 -8.77
N ALA A 24 9.26 14.96 -9.54
CA ALA A 24 7.99 15.64 -9.34
C ALA A 24 6.78 14.96 -10.02
N GLN A 25 6.99 13.84 -10.70
CA GLN A 25 5.93 13.06 -11.35
C GLN A 25 5.78 11.71 -10.63
N GLY A 26 4.55 11.32 -10.31
CA GLY A 26 4.25 10.03 -9.69
C GLY A 26 3.34 10.15 -8.49
N GLN A 27 3.14 9.04 -7.78
CA GLN A 27 2.26 8.99 -6.62
C GLN A 27 2.60 10.08 -5.59
N GLY A 28 1.59 10.84 -5.19
CA GLY A 28 1.70 11.94 -4.23
C GLY A 28 2.12 13.27 -4.82
N ALA A 29 2.38 13.35 -6.13
CA ALA A 29 2.66 14.61 -6.82
C ALA A 29 1.41 15.49 -6.89
N VAL A 30 1.63 16.81 -6.82
CA VAL A 30 0.62 17.85 -7.01
C VAL A 30 0.93 18.60 -8.30
N GLU A 31 -0.07 18.80 -9.15
CA GLU A 31 0.05 19.61 -10.36
C GLU A 31 -0.74 20.90 -10.25
N ILE A 32 -0.20 21.99 -10.81
CA ILE A 32 -0.91 23.24 -11.03
C ILE A 32 -0.82 23.54 -12.53
N GLU A 33 -1.97 23.69 -13.18
CA GLU A 33 -2.06 23.95 -14.62
C GLU A 33 -2.85 25.23 -14.88
N GLY A 34 -2.38 26.04 -15.83
CA GLY A 34 -3.19 27.06 -16.51
C GLY A 34 -3.52 26.59 -17.92
N PHE A 35 -4.79 26.72 -18.34
CA PHE A 35 -5.25 26.20 -19.63
C PHE A 35 -6.19 27.14 -20.36
N ALA A 36 -6.29 26.90 -21.68
CA ALA A 36 -7.28 27.50 -22.56
C ALA A 36 -8.04 26.39 -23.30
N LYS A 37 -9.36 26.49 -23.32
CA LYS A 37 -10.25 25.61 -24.08
C LYS A 37 -10.98 26.41 -25.14
N LYS A 38 -11.30 25.77 -26.26
CA LYS A 38 -12.27 26.30 -27.22
C LYS A 38 -13.47 25.38 -27.22
N GLU A 39 -14.64 25.88 -26.87
CA GLU A 39 -15.86 25.08 -26.73
C GLU A 39 -16.74 25.24 -27.95
N TYR A 40 -17.08 24.11 -28.56
CA TYR A 40 -17.98 24.02 -29.69
C TYR A 40 -19.34 23.51 -29.20
N TYR A 41 -20.28 24.45 -29.12
CA TYR A 41 -21.66 24.16 -28.75
C TYR A 41 -22.39 23.50 -29.93
N ASP A 42 -23.20 22.47 -29.65
CA ASP A 42 -24.18 22.01 -30.65
C ASP A 42 -25.23 23.11 -30.89
N SER A 43 -25.79 23.12 -32.09
CA SER A 43 -26.71 24.10 -32.66
C SER A 43 -28.01 24.40 -31.89
N GLN A 44 -28.24 23.75 -30.73
CA GLN A 44 -29.46 23.90 -29.93
C GLN A 44 -29.38 24.98 -28.83
N ARG A 45 -28.21 25.58 -28.55
CA ARG A 45 -28.05 26.55 -27.44
C ARG A 45 -28.19 28.04 -27.82
N ASP A 46 -28.72 28.39 -29.00
CA ASP A 46 -28.90 29.78 -29.47
C ASP A 46 -27.64 30.68 -29.28
N PHE A 47 -26.45 30.11 -29.49
CA PHE A 47 -25.19 30.86 -29.46
C PHE A 47 -24.71 31.17 -30.88
N LYS A 48 -24.32 32.43 -31.09
CA LYS A 48 -23.91 32.92 -32.40
C LYS A 48 -22.50 32.47 -32.80
N ASN A 49 -21.63 32.21 -31.81
CA ASN A 49 -20.21 31.89 -31.99
C ASN A 49 -19.74 30.87 -30.92
N ASP A 50 -18.68 30.12 -31.24
CA ASP A 50 -17.91 29.29 -30.30
C ASP A 50 -17.37 30.09 -29.10
N GLY A 51 -17.18 29.43 -27.96
CA GLY A 51 -16.63 30.02 -26.74
C GLY A 51 -15.14 29.77 -26.54
N ASN A 52 -14.43 30.73 -25.93
CA ASN A 52 -13.06 30.51 -25.43
C ASN A 52 -13.11 30.53 -23.91
N LEU A 53 -12.60 29.47 -23.28
CA LEU A 53 -12.59 29.34 -21.83
C LEU A 53 -11.14 29.38 -21.35
N PHE A 54 -10.88 30.18 -20.32
CA PHE A 54 -9.57 30.27 -19.69
C PHE A 54 -9.71 29.89 -18.23
N GLY A 55 -8.78 29.09 -17.73
CA GLY A 55 -8.89 28.56 -16.38
C GLY A 55 -7.61 28.01 -15.82
N GLY A 56 -7.73 27.43 -14.64
CA GLY A 56 -6.67 26.69 -14.00
C GLY A 56 -7.19 25.47 -13.26
N SER A 57 -6.29 24.54 -12.99
CA SER A 57 -6.60 23.33 -12.23
C SER A 57 -5.52 22.97 -11.23
N VAL A 58 -5.92 22.26 -10.19
CA VAL A 58 -5.03 21.58 -9.27
C VAL A 58 -5.26 20.08 -9.40
N GLY A 59 -4.19 19.35 -9.67
CA GLY A 59 -4.16 17.89 -9.79
C GLY A 59 -3.46 17.24 -8.60
N TYR A 60 -3.90 16.05 -8.21
CA TYR A 60 -3.21 15.21 -7.23
C TYR A 60 -3.11 13.77 -7.73
N PHE A 61 -1.89 13.23 -7.80
CA PHE A 61 -1.62 11.86 -8.21
C PHE A 61 -1.87 10.89 -7.05
N LEU A 62 -2.93 10.08 -7.18
CA LEU A 62 -3.27 9.00 -6.24
C LEU A 62 -2.31 7.81 -6.37
N THR A 63 -1.88 7.54 -7.61
CA THR A 63 -0.88 6.54 -8.00
C THR A 63 0.05 7.15 -9.05
N ASP A 64 1.00 6.40 -9.60
CA ASP A 64 1.88 6.88 -10.67
C ASP A 64 1.14 7.26 -11.97
N ASP A 65 -0.06 6.70 -12.16
CA ASP A 65 -0.85 6.81 -13.38
C ASP A 65 -2.20 7.51 -13.18
N VAL A 66 -2.74 7.49 -11.96
CA VAL A 66 -4.07 8.04 -11.66
C VAL A 66 -3.96 9.40 -10.98
N GLU A 67 -4.53 10.42 -11.62
CA GLU A 67 -4.63 11.80 -11.12
C GLU A 67 -6.10 12.16 -10.87
N LEU A 68 -6.39 12.81 -9.75
CA LEU A 68 -7.65 13.56 -9.56
C LEU A 68 -7.39 15.04 -9.78
N ARG A 69 -8.16 15.66 -10.68
CA ARG A 69 -7.99 17.05 -11.09
C ARG A 69 -9.24 17.87 -10.82
N LEU A 70 -9.09 18.93 -10.04
CA LEU A 70 -10.11 19.95 -9.82
C LEU A 70 -9.79 21.18 -10.69
N GLY A 71 -10.65 21.49 -11.65
CA GLY A 71 -10.51 22.62 -12.57
C GLY A 71 -11.57 23.69 -12.38
N TYR A 72 -11.21 24.94 -12.64
CA TYR A 72 -12.12 26.07 -12.76
C TYR A 72 -11.78 26.87 -14.01
N ASP A 73 -12.78 27.16 -14.85
CA ASP A 73 -12.62 27.99 -16.04
C ASP A 73 -13.78 28.96 -16.25
N GLU A 74 -13.49 30.11 -16.85
CA GLU A 74 -14.46 31.16 -17.14
C GLU A 74 -14.70 31.28 -18.64
N VAL A 75 -15.97 31.44 -19.00
CA VAL A 75 -16.40 31.59 -20.39
C VAL A 75 -16.19 33.03 -20.84
N HIS A 76 -15.35 33.21 -21.85
CA HIS A 76 -15.10 34.49 -22.51
C HIS A 76 -15.54 34.46 -23.97
N ASN A 77 -15.89 35.64 -24.50
CA ASN A 77 -16.21 35.89 -25.92
C ASN A 77 -17.45 35.18 -26.50
N VAL A 78 -18.33 34.62 -25.67
CA VAL A 78 -19.62 34.09 -26.13
C VAL A 78 -20.64 35.23 -26.24
N ARG A 79 -21.28 35.33 -27.40
CA ARG A 79 -22.38 36.27 -27.66
C ARG A 79 -23.67 35.52 -27.94
N SER A 80 -24.74 35.93 -27.26
CA SER A 80 -26.09 35.48 -27.58
C SER A 80 -26.50 35.96 -28.98
N GLU A 81 -27.49 35.32 -29.61
CA GLU A 81 -28.10 35.80 -30.86
C GLU A 81 -28.48 37.29 -30.83
N SER A 82 -28.87 37.80 -29.66
CA SER A 82 -29.21 39.22 -29.45
C SER A 82 -28.00 40.16 -29.34
N GLY A 83 -26.76 39.65 -29.48
CA GLY A 83 -25.52 40.43 -29.43
C GLY A 83 -24.97 40.77 -28.04
N LYS A 84 -25.58 40.26 -26.95
CA LYS A 84 -25.13 40.47 -25.56
C LYS A 84 -24.00 39.51 -25.18
N ASN A 85 -23.07 39.98 -24.34
CA ASN A 85 -21.97 39.15 -23.81
C ASN A 85 -22.50 38.20 -22.73
N ILE A 86 -22.21 36.91 -22.86
CA ILE A 86 -22.55 35.89 -21.87
C ILE A 86 -21.35 35.71 -20.93
N LYS A 87 -21.64 35.66 -19.62
CA LYS A 87 -20.66 35.31 -18.60
C LYS A 87 -21.05 33.97 -18.00
N GLY A 88 -20.08 33.08 -17.90
CA GLY A 88 -20.26 31.77 -17.29
C GLY A 88 -18.99 31.32 -16.60
N SER A 89 -19.13 30.37 -15.69
CA SER A 89 -18.04 29.69 -15.00
C SER A 89 -18.33 28.21 -14.97
N ASN A 90 -17.29 27.40 -15.09
CA ASN A 90 -17.35 25.95 -15.02
C ASN A 90 -16.40 25.45 -13.93
N THR A 91 -16.85 24.48 -13.14
CA THR A 91 -16.02 23.79 -12.15
C THR A 91 -16.08 22.29 -12.43
N ALA A 92 -14.93 21.67 -12.65
CA ALA A 92 -14.83 20.27 -13.07
C ALA A 92 -14.02 19.44 -12.06
N LEU A 93 -14.45 18.21 -11.82
CA LEU A 93 -13.67 17.19 -11.13
C LEU A 93 -13.52 15.99 -12.05
N ASP A 94 -12.28 15.74 -12.50
CA ASP A 94 -11.95 14.65 -13.41
C ASP A 94 -10.96 13.67 -12.77
N ALA A 95 -11.13 12.39 -13.06
CA ALA A 95 -10.10 11.39 -12.89
C ALA A 95 -9.38 11.17 -14.23
N LEU A 96 -8.06 11.24 -14.22
CA LEU A 96 -7.20 11.01 -15.38
C LEU A 96 -6.38 9.74 -15.16
N TYR A 97 -6.36 8.87 -16.16
CA TYR A 97 -5.44 7.74 -16.23
C TYR A 97 -4.39 8.02 -17.29
N HIS A 98 -3.13 8.10 -16.86
CA HIS A 98 -1.97 8.33 -17.71
C HIS A 98 -1.37 7.01 -18.17
N PHE A 99 -1.00 6.95 -19.44
CA PHE A 99 -0.17 5.91 -20.00
C PHE A 99 1.30 6.35 -19.93
N ASN A 100 2.21 5.39 -20.07
CA ASN A 100 3.65 5.56 -19.89
C ASN A 100 4.04 5.90 -18.44
N ASN A 101 5.33 5.83 -18.14
CA ASN A 101 5.83 5.94 -16.79
C ASN A 101 6.04 7.41 -16.39
N PRO A 102 6.02 7.73 -15.08
CA PRO A 102 6.58 8.98 -14.58
C PRO A 102 8.03 9.17 -15.04
N GLY A 103 8.38 10.38 -15.49
CA GLY A 103 9.67 10.71 -16.09
C GLY A 103 9.72 10.58 -17.62
N ASP A 104 8.75 9.92 -18.25
CA ASP A 104 8.68 9.87 -19.70
C ASP A 104 8.26 11.24 -20.27
N MET A 105 8.95 11.69 -21.32
CA MET A 105 8.71 12.99 -21.97
C MET A 105 7.26 13.13 -22.45
N LEU A 106 6.61 12.04 -22.88
CA LEU A 106 5.24 12.06 -23.39
C LEU A 106 4.38 11.08 -22.59
N ARG A 107 3.33 11.60 -21.94
CA ARG A 107 2.33 10.80 -21.23
C ARG A 107 0.93 11.04 -21.83
N PRO A 108 0.46 10.15 -22.72
CA PRO A 108 -0.94 10.13 -23.12
C PRO A 108 -1.84 9.90 -21.92
N TYR A 109 -3.09 10.36 -21.95
CA TYR A 109 -4.07 10.08 -20.90
C TYR A 109 -5.48 9.96 -21.47
N VAL A 110 -6.33 9.28 -20.70
CA VAL A 110 -7.79 9.34 -20.83
C VAL A 110 -8.38 9.92 -19.54
N SER A 111 -9.52 10.59 -19.64
CA SER A 111 -10.16 11.25 -18.51
C SER A 111 -11.66 11.01 -18.49
N ALA A 112 -12.23 10.95 -17.29
CA ALA A 112 -13.66 10.95 -17.07
C ALA A 112 -14.00 11.70 -15.79
N GLY A 113 -15.14 12.39 -15.75
CA GLY A 113 -15.48 13.25 -14.64
C GLY A 113 -16.85 13.88 -14.73
N PHE A 114 -17.08 14.87 -13.88
CA PHE A 114 -18.29 15.68 -13.89
C PHE A 114 -17.95 17.15 -13.73
N SER A 115 -18.77 18.02 -14.31
CA SER A 115 -18.64 19.46 -14.12
C SER A 115 -19.97 20.15 -13.92
N ASP A 116 -19.93 21.26 -13.17
CA ASP A 116 -21.05 22.17 -12.97
C ASP A 116 -20.75 23.48 -13.71
N GLN A 117 -21.61 23.83 -14.67
CA GLN A 117 -21.51 25.04 -15.46
C GLN A 117 -22.63 26.01 -15.05
N SER A 118 -22.25 27.19 -14.56
CA SER A 118 -23.18 28.27 -14.25
C SER A 118 -23.08 29.37 -15.30
N ILE A 119 -24.15 29.56 -16.08
CA ILE A 119 -24.25 30.63 -17.08
C ILE A 119 -25.34 31.65 -16.70
N GLY A 120 -25.06 32.94 -16.88
CA GLY A 120 -26.03 34.00 -16.64
C GLY A 120 -27.14 34.04 -17.70
N GLN A 121 -28.42 34.12 -17.28
CA GLN A 121 -29.56 34.28 -18.19
C GLN A 121 -29.79 35.74 -18.63
N ASN A 122 -30.22 35.90 -19.89
CA ASN A 122 -30.35 37.18 -20.58
C ASN A 122 -31.46 38.13 -20.09
N ASP A 123 -32.54 37.65 -19.43
CA ASP A 123 -33.75 38.49 -19.26
C ASP A 123 -34.43 38.49 -17.86
N ARG A 124 -33.97 37.73 -16.85
CA ARG A 124 -34.64 37.70 -15.52
C ARG A 124 -33.75 37.75 -14.27
N GLY A 125 -32.45 38.00 -14.40
CA GLY A 125 -31.57 38.12 -13.23
C GLY A 125 -31.28 36.81 -12.48
N GLY A 126 -31.42 35.65 -13.15
CA GLY A 126 -31.09 34.33 -12.62
C GLY A 126 -29.82 33.74 -13.26
N ARG A 127 -29.12 32.86 -12.52
CA ARG A 127 -28.08 31.97 -13.05
C ARG A 127 -28.71 30.59 -13.26
N ASN A 128 -28.52 30.01 -14.45
CA ASN A 128 -28.84 28.61 -14.67
C ASN A 128 -27.57 27.79 -14.51
N GLY A 129 -27.62 26.80 -13.61
CA GLY A 129 -26.60 25.76 -13.50
C GLY A 129 -27.01 24.56 -14.33
N SER A 130 -26.04 23.91 -14.96
CA SER A 130 -26.20 22.63 -15.65
C SER A 130 -25.08 21.69 -15.23
N THR A 131 -25.40 20.41 -15.05
CA THR A 131 -24.43 19.36 -14.73
C THR A 131 -24.04 18.58 -15.98
N PHE A 132 -22.75 18.35 -16.16
CA PHE A 132 -22.19 17.63 -17.30
C PHE A 132 -21.44 16.37 -16.84
N ALA A 133 -21.54 15.31 -17.63
CA ALA A 133 -20.65 14.15 -17.57
C ALA A 133 -19.55 14.32 -18.63
N ASN A 134 -18.29 14.21 -18.20
CA ASN A 134 -17.13 14.50 -19.03
C ASN A 134 -16.39 13.23 -19.40
N VAL A 135 -15.93 13.15 -20.65
CA VAL A 135 -14.99 12.14 -21.13
C VAL A 135 -13.97 12.79 -22.04
N GLY A 136 -12.70 12.48 -21.88
CA GLY A 136 -11.65 13.13 -22.65
C GLY A 136 -10.41 12.30 -22.82
N GLY A 137 -9.47 12.85 -23.58
CA GLY A 137 -8.17 12.26 -23.81
C GLY A 137 -7.21 13.23 -24.47
N GLY A 138 -5.92 12.93 -24.34
CA GLY A 138 -4.87 13.73 -24.94
C GLY A 138 -3.49 13.31 -24.47
N ALA A 139 -2.55 14.24 -24.47
CA ALA A 139 -1.19 13.98 -24.02
C ALA A 139 -0.58 15.16 -23.27
N LYS A 140 0.26 14.83 -22.28
CA LYS A 140 1.16 15.76 -21.61
C LYS A 140 2.58 15.54 -22.14
N LEU A 141 3.23 16.63 -22.55
CA LEU A 141 4.61 16.68 -23.00
C LEU A 141 5.44 17.39 -21.91
N TYR A 142 6.21 16.61 -21.16
CA TYR A 142 7.13 17.08 -20.12
C TYR A 142 8.44 17.51 -20.77
N PHE A 143 8.75 18.80 -20.72
CA PHE A 143 10.00 19.35 -21.24
C PHE A 143 11.08 19.50 -20.15
N THR A 144 10.67 19.41 -18.89
CA THR A 144 11.53 19.08 -17.75
C THR A 144 10.77 18.15 -16.80
N ASP A 145 11.41 17.67 -15.73
CA ASP A 145 10.79 16.84 -14.70
C ASP A 145 9.61 17.54 -13.96
N ASN A 146 9.52 18.86 -14.06
CA ASN A 146 8.56 19.69 -13.34
C ASN A 146 7.64 20.51 -14.25
N PHE A 147 7.92 20.60 -15.55
CA PHE A 147 7.16 21.47 -16.43
C PHE A 147 6.67 20.71 -17.65
N TYR A 148 5.39 20.92 -17.98
CA TYR A 148 4.76 20.26 -19.10
C TYR A 148 3.83 21.17 -19.89
N ALA A 149 3.64 20.80 -21.15
CA ALA A 149 2.58 21.30 -22.02
C ALA A 149 1.56 20.19 -22.22
N ARG A 150 0.27 20.52 -22.18
CA ARG A 150 -0.84 19.60 -22.37
C ARG A 150 -1.57 19.96 -23.66
N ALA A 151 -1.96 18.94 -24.41
CA ALA A 151 -2.99 19.04 -25.44
C ALA A 151 -4.05 17.97 -25.19
N GLY A 152 -5.32 18.27 -25.44
CA GLY A 152 -6.39 17.31 -25.26
C GLY A 152 -7.70 17.71 -25.90
N VAL A 153 -8.63 16.77 -25.90
CA VAL A 153 -10.03 16.98 -26.28
C VAL A 153 -10.93 16.38 -25.22
N GLU A 154 -11.99 17.10 -24.89
CA GLU A 154 -13.00 16.68 -23.92
C GLU A 154 -14.37 16.76 -24.59
N ALA A 155 -15.19 15.73 -24.41
CA ALA A 155 -16.61 15.74 -24.74
C ALA A 155 -17.40 15.79 -23.43
N GLN A 156 -18.41 16.64 -23.38
CA GLN A 156 -19.24 16.89 -22.21
C GLN A 156 -20.69 16.63 -22.57
N TYR A 157 -21.34 15.73 -21.85
CA TYR A 157 -22.76 15.44 -22.02
C TYR A 157 -23.55 16.13 -20.93
N ASN A 158 -24.41 17.06 -21.31
CA ASN A 158 -25.29 17.78 -20.40
C ASN A 158 -26.41 16.85 -19.94
N ILE A 159 -26.39 16.50 -18.65
CA ILE A 159 -27.34 15.56 -18.08
C ILE A 159 -28.74 16.19 -17.94
N ASP A 160 -28.79 17.52 -17.84
CA ASP A 160 -30.03 18.27 -17.61
C ASP A 160 -30.78 18.59 -18.91
N GLN A 161 -30.06 18.86 -20.01
CA GLN A 161 -30.65 19.27 -21.29
C GLN A 161 -30.49 18.21 -22.40
N GLY A 162 -29.62 17.20 -22.21
CA GLY A 162 -29.44 16.09 -23.14
C GLY A 162 -28.63 16.41 -24.39
N ASP A 163 -27.91 17.54 -24.41
CA ASP A 163 -26.99 17.93 -25.49
C ASP A 163 -25.53 17.55 -25.18
N THR A 164 -24.74 17.41 -26.24
CA THR A 164 -23.31 17.07 -26.16
C THR A 164 -22.48 18.20 -26.70
N GLU A 165 -21.45 18.58 -25.96
CA GLU A 165 -20.49 19.61 -26.30
C GLU A 165 -19.09 18.99 -26.39
N TRP A 166 -18.18 19.61 -27.12
CA TRP A 166 -16.78 19.18 -27.11
C TRP A 166 -15.83 20.36 -27.18
N ALA A 167 -14.68 20.20 -26.54
CA ALA A 167 -13.70 21.26 -26.39
C ALA A 167 -12.27 20.72 -26.54
N PRO A 168 -11.53 21.10 -27.59
CA PRO A 168 -10.08 21.00 -27.57
C PRO A 168 -9.50 21.97 -26.53
N SER A 169 -8.40 21.54 -25.92
CA SER A 169 -7.73 22.25 -24.85
C SER A 169 -6.22 22.20 -25.02
N VAL A 170 -5.57 23.29 -24.62
CA VAL A 170 -4.13 23.37 -24.43
C VAL A 170 -3.83 23.94 -23.06
N GLY A 171 -2.81 23.42 -22.39
CA GLY A 171 -2.43 23.82 -21.05
C GLY A 171 -0.92 23.85 -20.85
N ILE A 172 -0.47 24.61 -19.87
CA ILE A 172 0.90 24.58 -19.38
C ILE A 172 0.82 24.42 -17.87
N GLY A 173 1.55 23.45 -17.34
CA GLY A 173 1.52 23.15 -15.92
C GLY A 173 2.89 22.93 -15.34
N VAL A 174 2.90 22.95 -14.01
CA VAL A 174 4.05 22.63 -13.20
C VAL A 174 3.65 21.60 -12.15
N ASN A 175 4.51 20.61 -11.94
CA ASN A 175 4.31 19.53 -10.98
C ASN A 175 5.34 19.61 -9.85
N PHE A 176 4.91 19.27 -8.63
CA PHE A 176 5.72 19.33 -7.40
C PHE A 176 5.41 18.16 -6.47
N GLY A 177 6.41 17.74 -5.69
CA GLY A 177 6.26 16.63 -4.75
C GLY A 177 6.09 15.29 -5.45
N GLY A 178 5.79 14.25 -4.69
CA GLY A 178 5.77 12.87 -5.18
C GLY A 178 6.87 12.04 -4.53
N GLY A 179 6.59 10.75 -4.31
CA GLY A 179 7.61 9.82 -3.85
C GLY A 179 8.63 9.62 -4.96
N SER A 180 9.93 9.70 -4.64
CA SER A 180 10.96 9.28 -5.58
C SER A 180 10.64 7.86 -6.06
N LYS A 181 10.47 7.69 -7.37
CA LYS A 181 10.76 6.40 -8.01
C LYS A 181 12.06 5.92 -7.38
N PRO A 182 12.11 4.74 -6.71
CA PRO A 182 13.39 4.17 -6.30
C PRO A 182 14.27 4.26 -7.54
N ALA A 183 15.37 5.00 -7.45
CA ALA A 183 16.27 5.16 -8.57
C ALA A 183 16.49 3.76 -9.12
N ALA A 184 16.17 3.55 -10.41
CA ALA A 184 16.59 2.33 -11.05
C ALA A 184 18.07 2.19 -10.72
N ALA A 185 18.44 1.10 -10.05
CA ALA A 185 19.81 0.86 -9.63
C ALA A 185 20.70 1.23 -10.82
N PRO A 186 21.71 2.09 -10.63
CA PRO A 186 22.54 2.55 -11.73
C PRO A 186 22.97 1.32 -12.52
N VAL A 187 22.71 1.33 -13.83
CA VAL A 187 23.23 0.29 -14.72
C VAL A 187 24.71 0.20 -14.40
N PRO A 188 25.21 -0.96 -13.93
CA PRO A 188 26.60 -1.05 -13.51
C PRO A 188 27.45 -0.59 -14.69
N ALA A 189 28.36 0.36 -14.42
CA ALA A 189 29.45 0.66 -15.34
C ALA A 189 30.06 -0.67 -15.78
N PRO A 190 30.57 -0.81 -17.03
CA PRO A 190 31.27 -2.03 -17.43
C PRO A 190 32.26 -2.37 -16.33
N ALA A 191 32.00 -3.47 -15.62
CA ALA A 191 32.78 -3.84 -14.46
C ALA A 191 34.23 -3.88 -14.92
N GLU A 192 35.12 -3.21 -14.18
CA GLU A 192 36.49 -3.68 -14.15
C GLU A 192 36.40 -5.18 -13.89
N VAL A 193 37.01 -5.97 -14.77
CA VAL A 193 36.98 -7.43 -14.68
C VAL A 193 37.73 -7.81 -13.42
N CYS A 194 37.02 -7.79 -12.30
CA CYS A 194 37.48 -8.29 -11.02
C CYS A 194 37.28 -9.80 -11.01
N SER A 195 38.10 -10.49 -10.23
CA SER A 195 37.86 -11.90 -9.91
C SER A 195 36.73 -11.98 -8.90
N ASP A 196 35.84 -12.94 -9.08
CA ASP A 196 34.77 -13.33 -8.17
C ASP A 196 34.93 -14.85 -7.97
N SER A 197 35.55 -15.22 -6.87
CA SER A 197 36.05 -16.59 -6.62
C SER A 197 34.93 -17.56 -6.24
N ASP A 198 33.87 -17.09 -5.58
CA ASP A 198 32.73 -17.90 -5.12
C ASP A 198 31.43 -17.65 -5.92
N ASN A 199 31.45 -16.72 -6.88
CA ASN A 199 30.37 -16.39 -7.80
C ASN A 199 29.09 -15.93 -7.09
N ASP A 200 29.23 -15.21 -5.98
CA ASP A 200 28.11 -14.64 -5.25
C ASP A 200 27.65 -13.27 -5.80
N GLY A 201 28.39 -12.71 -6.76
CA GLY A 201 28.11 -11.43 -7.41
C GLY A 201 28.85 -10.24 -6.80
N VAL A 202 29.74 -10.47 -5.82
CA VAL A 202 30.61 -9.48 -5.20
C VAL A 202 32.08 -9.77 -5.55
N CYS A 203 32.82 -8.75 -6.01
CA CYS A 203 34.22 -8.94 -6.38
C CYS A 203 35.10 -9.30 -5.16
N ASP A 204 36.10 -10.17 -5.34
CA ASP A 204 37.05 -10.61 -4.30
C ASP A 204 37.75 -9.47 -3.54
N ASN A 205 37.87 -8.28 -4.15
CA ASN A 205 38.52 -7.11 -3.56
C ASN A 205 37.63 -6.31 -2.59
N VAL A 206 36.31 -6.54 -2.62
CA VAL A 206 35.32 -5.90 -1.74
C VAL A 206 34.46 -6.90 -0.98
N ASP A 207 34.55 -8.19 -1.32
CA ASP A 207 33.95 -9.30 -0.59
C ASP A 207 34.63 -9.49 0.78
N LYS A 208 33.81 -9.45 1.85
CA LYS A 208 34.23 -9.67 3.24
C LYS A 208 34.02 -11.12 3.68
N CYS A 209 33.30 -11.91 2.92
CA CYS A 209 32.88 -13.27 3.19
C CYS A 209 33.35 -14.24 2.09
N PRO A 210 34.68 -14.41 1.90
CA PRO A 210 35.20 -15.32 0.89
C PRO A 210 34.74 -16.75 1.19
N ASP A 211 34.22 -17.44 0.18
CA ASP A 211 33.61 -18.79 0.22
C ASP A 211 32.11 -18.82 0.54
N THR A 212 31.33 -17.82 0.09
CA THR A 212 29.88 -17.85 0.20
C THR A 212 29.30 -19.04 -0.59
N PRO A 213 28.43 -19.89 0.01
CA PRO A 213 27.80 -20.97 -0.71
C PRO A 213 26.95 -20.45 -1.88
N ALA A 214 27.10 -21.07 -3.05
CA ALA A 214 26.26 -20.79 -4.21
C ALA A 214 24.75 -20.89 -3.86
N ASN A 215 23.93 -20.02 -4.47
CA ASN A 215 22.49 -19.85 -4.22
C ASN A 215 22.08 -19.16 -2.91
N VAL A 216 23.01 -18.50 -2.20
CA VAL A 216 22.65 -17.64 -1.06
C VAL A 216 22.51 -16.19 -1.53
N THR A 217 21.48 -15.48 -1.06
CA THR A 217 21.38 -14.04 -1.28
C THR A 217 22.38 -13.32 -0.38
N VAL A 218 23.35 -12.65 -0.99
CA VAL A 218 24.35 -11.85 -0.29
C VAL A 218 23.95 -10.37 -0.22
N ASP A 219 24.43 -9.69 0.81
CA ASP A 219 24.37 -8.24 0.91
C ASP A 219 25.50 -7.59 0.11
N ALA A 220 25.64 -6.26 0.23
CA ALA A 220 26.64 -5.50 -0.52
C ALA A 220 28.10 -5.80 -0.11
N ASP A 221 28.31 -6.54 0.99
CA ASP A 221 29.61 -6.95 1.49
C ASP A 221 29.98 -8.39 1.10
N GLY A 222 29.16 -9.07 0.28
CA GLY A 222 29.34 -10.49 -0.07
C GLY A 222 28.88 -11.44 1.03
N CYS A 223 28.25 -10.92 2.09
CA CYS A 223 27.87 -11.71 3.24
C CYS A 223 26.39 -12.12 3.16
N PRO A 224 26.01 -13.34 3.59
CA PRO A 224 24.61 -13.78 3.58
C PRO A 224 23.67 -12.79 4.26
N ALA A 225 22.71 -12.26 3.51
CA ALA A 225 21.68 -11.38 4.04
C ALA A 225 20.83 -12.16 5.04
N VAL A 226 20.95 -11.76 6.32
CA VAL A 226 20.35 -12.32 7.54
C VAL A 226 19.27 -13.38 7.30
N ALA A 227 19.62 -14.65 7.55
CA ALA A 227 18.71 -15.78 7.44
C ALA A 227 17.39 -15.52 8.18
N GLU A 228 16.27 -15.59 7.46
CA GLU A 228 14.93 -15.42 8.03
C GLU A 228 14.72 -16.49 9.11
N VAL A 229 14.66 -16.09 10.37
CA VAL A 229 14.48 -17.06 11.47
C VAL A 229 13.00 -17.43 11.54
N VAL A 230 12.66 -18.65 11.14
CA VAL A 230 11.31 -19.21 11.27
C VAL A 230 11.17 -19.80 12.67
N ARG A 231 10.19 -19.32 13.44
CA ARG A 231 9.85 -19.82 14.79
C ARG A 231 8.53 -20.58 14.77
N VAL A 232 8.52 -21.75 15.40
CA VAL A 232 7.30 -22.53 15.68
C VAL A 232 7.15 -22.69 17.19
N GLU A 233 5.95 -22.39 17.69
CA GLU A 233 5.57 -22.51 19.10
C GLU A 233 4.48 -23.57 19.28
N LEU A 234 4.52 -24.29 20.39
CA LEU A 234 3.58 -25.32 20.78
C LEU A 234 3.02 -24.99 22.17
N ASP A 235 1.69 -25.05 22.34
CA ASP A 235 1.00 -24.93 23.61
C ASP A 235 -0.06 -26.03 23.76
N VAL A 236 0.19 -27.01 24.64
CA VAL A 236 -0.68 -28.18 24.86
C VAL A 236 -1.35 -28.08 26.22
N LYS A 237 -2.68 -28.05 26.27
CA LYS A 237 -3.45 -27.97 27.52
C LYS A 237 -3.80 -29.34 28.11
N PHE A 238 -3.79 -29.43 29.44
CA PHE A 238 -4.08 -30.66 30.19
C PHE A 238 -5.29 -30.51 31.12
N ASP A 239 -5.99 -31.62 31.33
CA ASP A 239 -6.99 -31.70 32.40
C ASP A 239 -6.34 -31.61 33.78
N PHE A 240 -7.16 -31.28 34.78
CA PHE A 240 -6.76 -31.31 36.19
C PHE A 240 -6.19 -32.67 36.58
N ASP A 241 -5.02 -32.64 37.21
CA ASP A 241 -4.26 -33.82 37.68
C ASP A 241 -3.99 -34.92 36.61
N LYS A 242 -3.97 -34.56 35.33
CA LYS A 242 -3.64 -35.49 34.24
C LYS A 242 -2.39 -35.09 33.48
N SER A 243 -1.71 -36.10 32.94
CA SER A 243 -0.59 -35.98 32.00
C SER A 243 -0.85 -36.66 30.65
N VAL A 244 -2.12 -36.96 30.35
CA VAL A 244 -2.52 -37.56 29.07
C VAL A 244 -2.71 -36.45 28.04
N VAL A 245 -2.01 -36.56 26.90
CA VAL A 245 -2.16 -35.65 25.77
C VAL A 245 -3.54 -35.84 25.13
N LYS A 246 -4.27 -34.75 24.93
CA LYS A 246 -5.61 -34.80 24.31
C LYS A 246 -5.51 -35.02 22.81
N THR A 247 -6.49 -35.72 22.24
CA THR A 247 -6.53 -36.05 20.79
C THR A 247 -6.42 -34.81 19.89
N ASN A 248 -7.03 -33.68 20.29
CA ASN A 248 -6.97 -32.44 19.52
C ASN A 248 -5.57 -31.79 19.48
N SER A 249 -4.72 -32.05 20.47
CA SER A 249 -3.35 -31.51 20.52
C SER A 249 -2.35 -32.29 19.67
N TYR A 250 -2.72 -33.47 19.15
CA TYR A 250 -1.82 -34.26 18.30
C TYR A 250 -1.49 -33.55 16.99
N GLY A 251 -2.39 -32.71 16.46
CA GLY A 251 -2.15 -31.89 15.28
C GLY A 251 -1.03 -30.87 15.49
N ASP A 252 -1.08 -30.14 16.60
CA ASP A 252 -0.07 -29.12 16.94
C ASP A 252 1.30 -29.76 17.19
N ILE A 253 1.33 -30.89 17.89
CA ILE A 253 2.56 -31.65 18.14
C ILE A 253 3.13 -32.19 16.81
N LYS A 254 2.27 -32.57 15.85
CA LYS A 254 2.70 -33.00 14.52
C LYS A 254 3.37 -31.85 13.76
N ASN A 255 2.81 -30.65 13.80
CA ASN A 255 3.38 -29.48 13.13
C ASN A 255 4.79 -29.16 13.64
N LEU A 256 4.98 -29.20 14.96
CA LEU A 256 6.31 -29.04 15.55
C LEU A 256 7.28 -30.16 15.11
N ALA A 257 6.82 -31.42 15.08
CA ALA A 257 7.64 -32.55 14.65
C ALA A 257 8.05 -32.44 13.18
N ASP A 258 7.13 -32.03 12.30
CA ASP A 258 7.41 -31.84 10.88
C ASP A 258 8.42 -30.70 10.67
N PHE A 259 8.29 -29.60 11.41
CA PHE A 259 9.27 -28.52 11.41
C PHE A 259 10.67 -29.02 11.84
N MET A 260 10.75 -29.77 12.95
CA MET A 260 12.02 -30.34 13.41
C MET A 260 12.63 -31.34 12.42
N LYS A 261 11.81 -32.03 11.61
CA LYS A 261 12.30 -32.90 10.53
C LYS A 261 12.82 -32.10 9.34
N GLN A 262 12.13 -31.02 8.99
CA GLN A 262 12.55 -30.12 7.91
C GLN A 262 13.87 -29.42 8.23
N TYR A 263 14.12 -29.14 9.51
CA TYR A 263 15.36 -28.50 9.99
C TYR A 263 16.11 -29.43 10.97
N PRO A 264 16.94 -30.39 10.48
CA PRO A 264 17.57 -31.42 11.31
C PRO A 264 18.54 -30.92 12.38
N SER A 265 19.07 -29.69 12.25
CA SER A 265 19.98 -29.08 13.23
C SER A 265 19.26 -28.49 14.46
N THR A 266 17.93 -28.39 14.42
CA THR A 266 17.18 -27.75 15.50
C THR A 266 17.01 -28.66 16.71
N THR A 267 16.92 -28.08 17.90
CA THR A 267 16.58 -28.82 19.13
C THR A 267 15.45 -28.09 19.85
N THR A 268 14.73 -28.78 20.73
CA THR A 268 13.65 -28.17 21.52
C THR A 268 13.70 -28.61 22.97
N THR A 269 13.20 -27.73 23.84
CA THR A 269 12.91 -28.05 25.24
C THR A 269 11.41 -28.01 25.44
N VAL A 270 10.86 -29.13 25.87
CA VAL A 270 9.44 -29.29 26.21
C VAL A 270 9.28 -28.95 27.69
N GLU A 271 8.63 -27.83 27.97
CA GLU A 271 8.45 -27.27 29.32
C GLU A 271 7.06 -27.61 29.86
N GLY A 272 6.99 -28.36 30.95
CA GLY A 272 5.72 -28.70 31.62
C GLY A 272 5.39 -27.75 32.75
N HIS A 273 4.10 -27.43 32.89
CA HIS A 273 3.57 -26.54 33.93
C HIS A 273 2.31 -27.09 34.58
N THR A 274 2.01 -26.62 35.79
CA THR A 274 0.77 -26.91 36.53
C THR A 274 0.07 -25.64 36.97
N ASP A 275 -1.17 -25.79 37.43
CA ASP A 275 -1.77 -24.79 38.30
C ASP A 275 -1.18 -24.89 39.72
N SER A 276 -1.59 -24.00 40.62
CA SER A 276 -1.10 -23.97 42.00
C SER A 276 -1.92 -24.81 42.98
N VAL A 277 -2.64 -25.84 42.50
CA VAL A 277 -3.45 -26.69 43.37
C VAL A 277 -2.62 -27.92 43.76
N GLY A 278 -2.39 -28.07 45.07
CA GLY A 278 -1.62 -29.16 45.64
C GLY A 278 -0.20 -28.74 46.03
N PRO A 279 0.61 -29.66 46.57
CA PRO A 279 1.97 -29.34 47.01
C PRO A 279 2.94 -29.11 45.84
N ASP A 280 3.87 -28.17 45.98
CA ASP A 280 4.90 -27.86 44.97
C ASP A 280 5.65 -29.10 44.48
N ALA A 281 6.06 -29.99 45.40
CA ALA A 281 6.78 -31.22 45.06
C ALA A 281 5.93 -32.21 44.24
N TYR A 282 4.61 -32.19 44.42
CA TYR A 282 3.69 -32.96 43.60
C TYR A 282 3.57 -32.35 42.20
N ASN A 283 3.35 -31.04 42.15
CA ASN A 283 3.22 -30.28 40.92
C ASN A 283 4.48 -30.33 40.05
N GLN A 284 5.65 -30.32 40.68
CA GLN A 284 6.93 -30.55 40.03
C GLN A 284 6.92 -31.90 39.27
N LYS A 285 6.61 -32.99 39.96
CA LYS A 285 6.54 -34.32 39.33
C LYS A 285 5.43 -34.42 38.26
N LEU A 286 4.29 -33.76 38.45
CA LEU A 286 3.20 -33.76 37.47
C LEU A 286 3.60 -33.03 36.19
N SER A 287 4.27 -31.88 36.32
CA SER A 287 4.77 -31.12 35.20
C SER A 287 5.81 -31.90 34.39
N GLU A 288 6.72 -32.62 35.05
CA GLU A 288 7.68 -33.51 34.40
C GLU A 288 7.00 -34.64 33.63
N ARG A 289 5.94 -35.25 34.20
CA ARG A 289 5.14 -36.27 33.49
C ARG A 289 4.46 -35.71 32.24
N ARG A 290 3.95 -34.47 32.30
CA ARG A 290 3.34 -33.79 31.13
C ARG A 290 4.36 -33.53 30.03
N ALA A 291 5.51 -32.96 30.37
CA ALA A 291 6.59 -32.72 29.43
C ALA A 291 7.09 -34.03 28.79
N ASN A 292 7.26 -35.08 29.59
CA ASN A 292 7.63 -36.41 29.11
C ASN A 292 6.58 -37.02 28.18
N ALA A 293 5.29 -36.82 28.45
CA ALA A 293 4.22 -37.31 27.58
C ALA A 293 4.28 -36.66 26.19
N VAL A 294 4.47 -35.34 26.11
CA VAL A 294 4.62 -34.63 24.82
C VAL A 294 5.90 -35.04 24.12
N LYS A 295 7.03 -35.17 24.84
CA LYS A 295 8.28 -35.72 24.29
C LYS A 295 8.08 -37.10 23.68
N GLN A 296 7.38 -38.00 24.37
CA GLN A 296 7.09 -39.35 23.86
C GLN A 296 6.25 -39.32 22.59
N VAL A 297 5.30 -38.40 22.45
CA VAL A 297 4.53 -38.24 21.20
C VAL A 297 5.45 -37.77 20.06
N LEU A 298 6.31 -36.76 20.30
CA LEU A 298 7.29 -36.28 19.32
C LEU A 298 8.23 -37.40 18.87
N THR A 299 8.76 -38.21 19.79
CA THR A 299 9.75 -39.24 19.48
C THR A 299 9.12 -40.51 18.93
N ASN A 300 8.13 -41.09 19.63
CA ASN A 300 7.65 -42.44 19.34
C ASN A 300 6.63 -42.46 18.21
N GLN A 301 5.76 -41.45 18.14
CA GLN A 301 4.69 -41.39 17.14
C GLN A 301 5.10 -40.60 15.91
N TYR A 302 5.86 -39.51 16.09
CA TYR A 302 6.29 -38.67 14.98
C TYR A 302 7.76 -38.83 14.60
N GLY A 303 8.57 -39.62 15.31
CA GLY A 303 9.91 -40.00 14.86
C GLY A 303 10.95 -38.88 14.93
N VAL A 304 10.77 -37.88 15.80
CA VAL A 304 11.83 -36.93 16.12
C VAL A 304 12.91 -37.66 16.96
N GLU A 305 14.18 -37.44 16.65
CA GLU A 305 15.27 -38.09 17.37
C GLU A 305 15.26 -37.68 18.86
N SER A 306 15.35 -38.66 19.77
CA SER A 306 15.22 -38.40 21.22
C SER A 306 16.32 -37.49 21.79
N THR A 307 17.47 -37.39 21.12
CA THR A 307 18.59 -36.51 21.51
C THR A 307 18.26 -35.03 21.27
N ARG A 308 17.31 -34.73 20.38
CA ARG A 308 16.93 -33.37 19.98
C ARG A 308 15.77 -32.79 20.81
N VAL A 309 15.16 -33.60 21.67
CA VAL A 309 14.02 -33.21 22.50
C VAL A 309 14.38 -33.36 23.97
N GLN A 310 14.56 -32.24 24.66
CA GLN A 310 14.68 -32.20 26.12
C GLN A 310 13.29 -31.99 26.75
N SER A 311 13.12 -32.42 27.99
CA SER A 311 11.87 -32.28 28.73
C SER A 311 12.18 -31.83 30.15
N VAL A 312 11.56 -30.73 30.57
CA VAL A 312 11.76 -30.09 31.88
C VAL A 312 10.39 -29.79 32.49
N GLY A 313 10.22 -30.05 33.77
CA GLY A 313 9.04 -29.63 34.52
C GLY A 313 9.34 -28.43 35.40
N TYR A 314 8.44 -27.45 35.44
CA TYR A 314 8.56 -26.26 36.29
C TYR A 314 7.53 -26.21 37.43
N GLY A 315 6.69 -27.25 37.56
CA GLY A 315 5.58 -27.26 38.49
C GLY A 315 4.68 -26.02 38.32
N GLU A 316 4.38 -25.36 39.42
CA GLU A 316 3.54 -24.17 39.46
C GLU A 316 4.32 -22.84 39.44
N SER A 317 5.65 -22.89 39.32
CA SER A 317 6.54 -21.73 39.49
C SER A 317 6.48 -20.68 38.38
N ARG A 318 5.91 -21.04 37.21
CA ARG A 318 5.80 -20.17 36.02
C ARG A 318 4.34 -20.07 35.52
N PRO A 319 3.44 -19.43 36.28
CA PRO A 319 2.05 -19.22 35.85
C PRO A 319 1.96 -18.12 34.79
N VAL A 320 1.05 -18.29 33.83
CA VAL A 320 0.72 -17.30 32.79
C VAL A 320 -0.67 -16.69 32.97
N ALA A 321 -1.46 -17.25 33.88
CA ALA A 321 -2.80 -16.77 34.24
C ALA A 321 -3.06 -16.89 35.75
N ASP A 322 -4.11 -16.23 36.23
CA ASP A 322 -4.46 -16.18 37.66
C ASP A 322 -4.94 -17.54 38.18
N ASN A 323 -4.16 -18.17 39.06
CA ASN A 323 -4.48 -19.44 39.71
C ASN A 323 -5.69 -19.37 40.66
N LYS A 324 -6.16 -18.18 41.03
CA LYS A 324 -7.36 -18.03 41.86
C LYS A 324 -8.64 -18.43 41.11
N THR A 325 -8.63 -18.35 39.78
CA THR A 325 -9.79 -18.68 38.93
C THR A 325 -9.62 -20.04 38.27
N GLU A 326 -10.71 -20.79 38.08
CA GLU A 326 -10.62 -22.08 37.35
C GLU A 326 -10.17 -21.89 35.90
N ALA A 327 -10.60 -20.79 35.26
CA ALA A 327 -10.17 -20.45 33.92
C ALA A 327 -8.65 -20.24 33.85
N GLY A 328 -8.07 -19.47 34.77
CA GLY A 328 -6.62 -19.26 34.80
C GLY A 328 -5.84 -20.54 35.15
N ARG A 329 -6.34 -21.36 36.07
CA ARG A 329 -5.76 -22.69 36.33
C ARG A 329 -5.75 -23.57 35.08
N ALA A 330 -6.85 -23.60 34.32
CA ALA A 330 -6.92 -24.35 33.07
C ALA A 330 -5.88 -23.88 32.04
N VAL A 331 -5.59 -22.58 31.97
CA VAL A 331 -4.53 -22.05 31.11
C VAL A 331 -3.14 -22.48 31.60
N ASN A 332 -2.89 -22.45 32.92
CA ASN A 332 -1.61 -22.80 33.52
C ASN A 332 -1.25 -24.30 33.40
N ARG A 333 -2.26 -25.19 33.38
CA ARG A 333 -2.09 -26.63 33.12
C ARG A 333 -1.70 -26.88 31.66
N ARG A 334 -0.43 -26.66 31.33
CA ARG A 334 0.05 -26.68 29.95
C ARG A 334 1.44 -27.29 29.79
N VAL A 335 1.80 -27.56 28.54
CA VAL A 335 3.17 -27.78 28.09
C VAL A 335 3.46 -26.79 26.98
N GLU A 336 4.63 -26.15 27.04
CA GLU A 336 5.13 -25.23 26.03
C GLU A 336 6.39 -25.81 25.37
N ALA A 337 6.58 -25.55 24.08
CA ALA A 337 7.84 -25.81 23.39
C ALA A 337 8.00 -24.81 22.25
N GLN A 338 9.24 -24.46 21.93
CA GLN A 338 9.55 -23.60 20.79
C GLN A 338 10.76 -24.13 20.04
N VAL A 339 10.78 -23.89 18.73
CA VAL A 339 11.91 -24.20 17.86
C VAL A 339 12.11 -23.04 16.89
N GLU A 340 13.37 -22.67 16.71
CA GLU A 340 13.81 -21.65 15.78
C GLU A 340 14.75 -22.29 14.76
N ALA A 341 14.56 -21.99 13.49
CA ALA A 341 15.47 -22.37 12.43
C ALA A 341 15.77 -21.17 11.54
N GLN A 342 17.00 -21.08 11.06
CA GLN A 342 17.37 -20.17 9.99
C GLN A 342 16.87 -20.74 8.66
N ALA A 343 15.96 -20.02 7.99
CA ALA A 343 15.62 -20.31 6.61
C ALA A 343 16.87 -20.06 5.76
N LYS A 344 17.28 -21.10 5.03
CA LYS A 344 18.35 -21.04 4.03
C LYS A 344 17.76 -20.70 2.68
#